data_AF-A0A8C0HQG4-F1
#
_entry.id   AF-A0A8C0HQG4-F1
#
_cell.length_a   1.000
_cell.length_b   1.000
_cell.length_c   1.000
_cell.angle_alpha   90.00
_cell.angle_beta   90.00
_cell.angle_gamma   90.00
#
_symmetry.space_group_name_H-M   'P 1'
#
loop_
_entity.id
_entity.type
_entity.pdbx_description
1 polymer ?
#
loop_
_entity_poly.entity_id
_entity_poly.type
_entity_poly.pdbx_seq_one_letter_code
_entity_poly.pdbx_strand_id
1 'polypeptide(L)'
;MLPRDSERNHRTGESESKTHEEPKSETKKLKNLSEYAQTLQLAWNGLLVLKNSCFPTSMHILEGDLGVINGLLKDHSSGGKLTQLKIAQRLRLDQPKLDEVTRRIKQGSPNGYAVLLATQSTPAGAEGTFPVVEPGLQRRLLRNLVSYLKQKQAAGVISLPVGGAKGRDSTGMLYAFPPCEFSQQYLQSALRTLGKLEEEHMVIVIVKDTA
;
A
#
# COMPACT_ATOMS: atom_id res chain seq x y z
N MET A 1 77.49 21.80 28.98
CA MET A 1 76.87 20.46 29.08
C MET A 1 75.36 20.65 29.21
N LEU A 2 74.59 19.99 28.35
CA LEU A 2 73.13 19.99 28.23
C LEU A 2 72.43 19.38 29.46
N PRO A 3 71.11 19.60 29.58
CA PRO A 3 70.14 18.50 29.35
C PRO A 3 69.05 18.95 28.34
N ARG A 4 68.70 18.21 27.28
CA ARG A 4 68.00 16.91 27.11
C ARG A 4 66.55 16.87 27.62
N ASP A 5 65.66 17.12 26.66
CA ASP A 5 64.50 16.30 26.22
C ASP A 5 63.45 15.74 27.20
N SER A 6 62.23 16.25 26.99
CA SER A 6 61.06 15.53 26.45
C SER A 6 60.01 14.87 27.36
N GLU A 7 58.77 15.32 27.10
CA GLU A 7 57.49 14.59 27.01
C GLU A 7 56.88 13.94 28.27
N ARG A 8 55.69 14.38 28.70
CA ARG A 8 54.36 13.91 28.20
C ARG A 8 53.20 14.34 29.11
N ASN A 9 52.15 14.85 28.46
CA ASN A 9 50.72 14.83 28.79
C ASN A 9 50.24 14.55 30.23
N HIS A 10 49.48 15.49 30.78
CA HIS A 10 48.22 15.14 31.44
C HIS A 10 47.13 16.13 31.04
N ARG A 11 46.14 15.59 30.32
CA ARG A 11 44.94 16.26 29.80
C ARG A 11 43.83 16.05 30.82
N THR A 12 43.36 17.15 31.40
CA THR A 12 42.18 17.28 32.27
C THR A 12 41.64 18.65 31.90
N GLY A 13 40.44 18.85 31.41
CA GLY A 13 39.21 18.12 31.63
C GLY A 13 38.17 19.17 31.98
N GLU A 14 37.78 20.01 31.00
CA GLU A 14 36.65 20.93 31.16
C GLU A 14 35.71 20.77 29.96
N SER A 15 34.50 20.38 30.30
CA SER A 15 33.39 20.07 29.42
C SER A 15 32.79 21.37 28.91
N GLU A 16 33.16 21.80 27.70
CA GLU A 16 32.38 22.78 26.96
C GLU A 16 31.06 22.12 26.52
N SER A 17 29.99 22.61 27.11
CA SER A 17 28.60 22.32 26.79
C SER A 17 28.33 22.50 25.29
N LYS A 18 28.28 21.38 24.57
CA LYS A 18 27.70 21.32 23.22
C LYS A 18 26.21 21.58 23.36
N THR A 19 25.79 22.77 22.97
CA THR A 19 24.40 23.10 22.65
C THR A 19 23.89 22.02 21.69
N HIS A 20 22.96 21.21 22.19
CA HIS A 20 22.28 20.19 21.42
C HIS A 20 21.41 20.94 20.40
N GLU A 21 21.88 21.06 19.15
CA GLU A 21 20.99 21.39 18.04
C GLU A 21 19.99 20.24 17.95
N GLU A 22 18.80 20.45 18.52
CA GLU A 22 17.61 19.72 18.10
C GLU A 22 17.56 19.76 16.57
N PRO A 23 17.44 18.61 15.88
CA PRO A 23 17.08 18.63 14.49
C PRO A 23 15.67 19.21 14.44
N LYS A 24 15.57 20.52 14.16
CA LYS A 24 14.33 21.17 13.74
C LYS A 24 13.67 20.22 12.78
N SER A 25 12.53 19.65 13.17
CA SER A 25 11.68 18.92 12.26
C SER A 25 11.18 19.93 11.23
N GLU A 26 11.95 20.13 10.17
CA GLU A 26 11.41 20.70 8.96
C GLU A 26 10.19 19.85 8.64
N THR A 27 9.01 20.45 8.71
CA THR A 27 7.80 19.91 8.11
C THR A 27 8.13 19.65 6.64
N LYS A 28 8.63 18.45 6.35
CA LYS A 28 8.91 17.98 5.00
C LYS A 28 7.58 18.10 4.26
N LYS A 29 7.45 19.14 3.43
CA LYS A 29 6.36 19.21 2.46
C LYS A 29 6.47 17.94 1.63
N LEU A 30 5.47 17.08 1.75
CA LEU A 30 5.39 15.85 0.97
C LEU A 30 5.42 16.23 -0.51
N LYS A 31 6.38 15.70 -1.25
CA LYS A 31 6.64 16.12 -2.63
C LYS A 31 5.92 15.25 -3.66
N ASN A 32 5.55 14.04 -3.27
CA ASN A 32 4.96 13.04 -4.15
C ASN A 32 4.04 12.09 -3.37
N LEU A 33 3.30 11.26 -4.12
CA LEU A 33 2.30 10.36 -3.56
C LEU A 33 2.93 9.21 -2.76
N SER A 34 4.14 8.80 -3.12
CA SER A 34 4.90 7.78 -2.40
C SER A 34 5.28 8.26 -0.99
N GLU A 35 5.76 9.50 -0.85
CA GLU A 35 6.00 10.14 0.45
C GLU A 35 4.70 10.28 1.25
N TYR A 36 3.61 10.70 0.61
CA TYR A 36 2.30 10.76 1.27
C TYR A 36 1.85 9.38 1.75
N ALA A 37 2.00 8.34 0.94
CA ALA A 37 1.65 6.98 1.30
C ALA A 37 2.46 6.48 2.51
N GLN A 38 3.72 6.89 2.66
CA GLN A 38 4.54 6.55 3.83
C GLN A 38 4.03 7.18 5.13
N THR A 39 3.23 8.25 5.07
CA THR A 39 2.56 8.82 6.25
C THR A 39 1.32 8.02 6.66
N LEU A 40 0.80 7.18 5.77
CA LEU A 40 -0.34 6.31 6.02
C LEU A 40 0.14 4.96 6.56
N GLN A 41 -0.75 4.26 7.26
CA GLN A 41 -0.44 2.93 7.76
C GLN A 41 -0.42 1.91 6.61
N LEU A 42 0.71 1.21 6.44
CA LEU A 42 0.85 0.10 5.51
C LEU A 42 -0.06 -1.06 5.93
N ALA A 43 -1.05 -1.37 5.10
CA ALA A 43 -2.00 -2.45 5.34
C ALA A 43 -1.55 -3.77 4.70
N TRP A 44 -0.97 -3.69 3.50
CA TRP A 44 -0.55 -4.85 2.72
C TRP A 44 0.60 -4.52 1.78
N ASN A 45 1.54 -5.45 1.61
CA ASN A 45 2.62 -5.36 0.62
C ASN A 45 2.78 -6.71 -0.06
N GLY A 46 2.85 -6.73 -1.38
CA GLY A 46 2.95 -7.97 -2.13
C GLY A 46 2.84 -7.77 -3.65
N LEU A 47 2.31 -8.79 -4.33
CA LEU A 47 2.16 -8.81 -5.79
C LEU A 47 0.69 -8.84 -6.19
N LEU A 48 0.26 -7.86 -6.99
CA LEU A 48 -0.95 -8.03 -7.80
C LEU A 48 -0.59 -8.88 -9.01
N VAL A 49 -1.42 -9.86 -9.37
CA VAL A 49 -1.18 -10.76 -10.50
C VAL A 49 -2.32 -10.65 -11.49
N LEU A 50 -1.99 -10.44 -12.76
CA LEU A 50 -2.94 -10.47 -13.87
C LEU A 50 -2.33 -11.27 -15.02
N LYS A 51 -2.99 -12.38 -15.39
CA LYS A 51 -2.47 -13.35 -16.36
C LYS A 51 -1.03 -13.78 -15.98
N ASN A 52 -0.08 -13.60 -16.88
CA ASN A 52 1.32 -13.98 -16.71
C ASN A 52 2.18 -12.80 -16.24
N SER A 53 1.58 -11.77 -15.64
CA SER A 53 2.28 -10.59 -15.15
C SER A 53 2.02 -10.35 -13.68
N CYS A 54 3.06 -10.00 -12.94
CA CYS A 54 2.98 -9.60 -11.54
C CYS A 54 3.45 -8.15 -11.34
N PHE A 55 2.79 -7.44 -10.44
CA PHE A 55 2.96 -6.01 -10.21
C PHE A 55 3.24 -5.78 -8.72
N PRO A 56 4.50 -5.49 -8.34
CA PRO A 56 4.85 -5.18 -6.95
C PRO A 56 4.09 -3.94 -6.47
N THR A 57 3.30 -4.11 -5.41
CA THR A 57 2.34 -3.10 -4.94
C THR A 57 2.37 -3.00 -3.41
N SER A 58 2.42 -1.76 -2.92
CA SER A 58 2.20 -1.44 -1.51
C SER A 58 0.83 -0.80 -1.35
N MET A 59 0.05 -1.23 -0.36
CA MET A 59 -1.28 -0.72 -0.07
C MET A 59 -1.31 -0.10 1.33
N HIS A 60 -1.71 1.16 1.41
CA HIS A 60 -1.79 1.93 2.65
C HIS A 60 -3.23 2.35 2.91
N ILE A 61 -3.67 2.34 4.16
CA ILE A 61 -5.08 2.63 4.48
C ILE A 61 -5.42 4.10 4.29
N LEU A 62 -6.55 4.36 3.63
CA LEU A 62 -7.18 5.67 3.48
C LEU A 62 -8.39 5.81 4.41
N GLU A 63 -9.24 4.79 4.46
CA GLU A 63 -10.50 4.77 5.21
C GLU A 63 -10.93 3.33 5.54
N GLY A 64 -11.79 3.16 6.55
CA GLY A 64 -12.39 1.89 6.94
C GLY A 64 -11.58 1.12 7.97
N ASP A 65 -11.80 -0.19 8.05
CA ASP A 65 -11.27 -1.03 9.13
C ASP A 65 -10.13 -1.96 8.66
N LEU A 66 -9.01 -1.93 9.39
CA LEU A 66 -7.88 -2.85 9.15
C LEU A 66 -8.21 -4.30 9.50
N GLY A 67 -9.17 -4.53 10.40
CA GLY A 67 -9.66 -5.87 10.73
C GLY A 67 -10.23 -6.59 9.51
N VAL A 68 -10.90 -5.87 8.59
CA VAL A 68 -11.39 -6.41 7.31
C VAL A 68 -10.23 -6.93 6.46
N ILE A 69 -9.17 -6.14 6.32
CA ILE A 69 -7.98 -6.50 5.54
C ILE A 69 -7.27 -7.69 6.17
N ASN A 70 -7.00 -7.60 7.48
CA ASN A 70 -6.35 -8.67 8.21
C ASN A 70 -7.17 -9.94 8.21
N GLY A 71 -8.50 -9.88 8.17
CA GLY A 71 -9.40 -11.04 8.12
C GLY A 71 -9.49 -11.68 6.74
N LEU A 72 -9.56 -10.88 5.67
CA LEU A 72 -9.80 -11.37 4.30
C LEU A 72 -8.51 -11.63 3.49
N LEU A 73 -7.40 -10.95 3.81
CA LEU A 73 -6.10 -11.11 3.14
C LEU A 73 -5.15 -12.04 3.90
N LYS A 74 -5.69 -13.15 4.43
CA LYS A 74 -4.89 -14.21 5.06
C LYS A 74 -4.59 -15.32 4.06
N ASP A 75 -3.39 -15.87 4.18
CA ASP A 75 -3.07 -17.13 3.55
C ASP A 75 -3.53 -18.27 4.46
N HIS A 76 -4.56 -19.00 4.03
CA HIS A 76 -5.13 -20.12 4.79
C HIS A 76 -4.19 -21.35 4.86
N SER A 77 -3.17 -21.42 3.99
CA SER A 77 -2.23 -22.55 3.97
C SER A 77 -1.07 -22.36 4.96
N SER A 78 -0.53 -21.15 5.04
CA SER A 78 0.59 -20.80 5.94
C SER A 78 0.15 -20.14 7.24
N GLY A 79 -1.12 -19.71 7.34
CA GLY A 79 -1.62 -18.88 8.45
C GLY A 79 -1.08 -17.44 8.44
N GLY A 80 -0.25 -17.10 7.45
CA GLY A 80 0.39 -15.80 7.30
C GLY A 80 -0.46 -14.79 6.51
N LYS A 81 0.15 -13.65 6.16
CA LYS A 81 -0.45 -12.68 5.25
C LYS A 81 -0.34 -13.18 3.81
N LEU A 82 -1.42 -13.04 3.05
CA LEU A 82 -1.40 -13.35 1.63
C LEU A 82 -0.41 -12.43 0.91
N THR A 83 0.55 -12.96 0.16
CA THR A 83 1.57 -12.15 -0.53
C THR A 83 1.27 -11.92 -2.01
N GLN A 84 0.30 -12.64 -2.56
CA GLN A 84 -0.10 -12.54 -3.97
C GLN A 84 -1.62 -12.46 -4.12
N LEU A 85 -2.07 -11.52 -4.94
CA LEU A 85 -3.48 -11.23 -5.19
C LEU A 85 -3.77 -11.32 -6.68
N LYS A 86 -4.46 -12.40 -7.09
CA LYS A 86 -4.74 -12.68 -8.51
C LYS A 86 -6.06 -12.06 -8.96
N ILE A 87 -5.97 -11.08 -9.85
CA ILE A 87 -7.11 -10.47 -10.52
C ILE A 87 -7.67 -11.48 -11.53
N ALA A 88 -8.85 -12.01 -11.21
CA ALA A 88 -9.54 -13.02 -12.00
C ALA A 88 -10.74 -12.45 -12.77
N GLN A 89 -11.32 -11.36 -12.27
CA GLN A 89 -12.51 -10.75 -12.82
C GLN A 89 -12.30 -9.25 -13.09
N ARG A 90 -13.25 -8.65 -13.80
CA ARG A 90 -13.28 -7.21 -14.07
C ARG A 90 -14.67 -6.64 -13.81
N LEU A 91 -14.73 -5.47 -13.21
CA LEU A 91 -15.95 -4.67 -13.05
C LEU A 91 -15.88 -3.52 -14.03
N ARG A 92 -16.87 -3.34 -14.90
CA ARG A 92 -16.92 -2.17 -15.78
C ARG A 92 -17.12 -0.89 -14.94
N LEU A 93 -16.51 0.20 -15.37
CA LEU A 93 -16.62 1.51 -14.69
C LEU A 93 -17.84 2.30 -15.18
N ASP A 94 -18.99 1.63 -15.28
CA ASP A 94 -20.28 2.27 -15.56
C ASP A 94 -20.98 2.66 -14.26
N GLN A 95 -21.74 3.76 -14.30
CA GLN A 95 -22.39 4.34 -13.11
C GLN A 95 -23.19 3.30 -12.29
N PRO A 96 -24.03 2.42 -12.89
CA PRO A 96 -24.78 1.43 -12.11
C PRO A 96 -23.88 0.46 -11.33
N LYS A 97 -22.71 0.09 -11.87
CA LYS A 97 -21.74 -0.76 -11.18
C LYS A 97 -21.02 -0.04 -10.05
N LEU A 98 -20.70 1.24 -10.24
CA LEU A 98 -20.08 2.07 -9.21
C LEU A 98 -21.04 2.36 -8.06
N ASP A 99 -22.31 2.61 -8.37
CA ASP A 99 -23.37 2.79 -7.37
C ASP A 99 -23.54 1.53 -6.52
N GLU A 100 -23.48 0.36 -7.14
CA GLU A 100 -23.58 -0.93 -6.46
C GLU A 100 -22.38 -1.19 -5.52
N VAL A 101 -21.16 -0.77 -5.89
CA VAL A 101 -19.99 -0.83 -4.99
C VAL A 101 -20.16 0.16 -3.85
N THR A 102 -20.58 1.39 -4.14
CA THR A 102 -20.84 2.43 -3.13
C THR A 102 -21.91 1.99 -2.14
N ARG A 103 -22.97 1.35 -2.65
CA ARG A 103 -24.05 0.77 -1.87
C ARG A 103 -23.51 -0.30 -0.93
N ARG A 104 -22.65 -1.21 -1.41
CA ARG A 104 -22.00 -2.22 -0.56
C ARG A 104 -21.15 -1.62 0.55
N ILE A 105 -20.40 -0.56 0.26
CA ILE A 105 -19.62 0.17 1.27
C ILE A 105 -20.54 0.78 2.34
N LYS A 106 -21.62 1.46 1.92
CA LYS A 106 -22.53 2.18 2.83
C LYS A 106 -23.50 1.28 3.60
N GLN A 107 -23.95 0.18 2.99
CA GLN A 107 -24.90 -0.76 3.59
C GLN A 107 -24.22 -1.84 4.43
N GLY A 108 -22.90 -2.01 4.28
CA GLY A 108 -22.12 -2.87 5.15
C GLY A 108 -22.12 -2.36 6.60
N SER A 109 -21.65 -3.21 7.51
CA SER A 109 -21.32 -2.75 8.86
C SER A 109 -20.25 -1.65 8.79
N PRO A 110 -20.16 -0.75 9.79
CA PRO A 110 -19.09 0.27 9.83
C PRO A 110 -17.67 -0.33 9.76
N ASN A 111 -17.52 -1.59 10.20
CA ASN A 111 -16.28 -2.38 10.10
C ASN A 111 -16.34 -3.42 8.96
N GLY A 112 -17.13 -3.16 7.92
CA GLY A 112 -17.40 -4.07 6.81
C GLY A 112 -16.63 -3.75 5.54
N TYR A 113 -15.85 -2.68 5.52
CA TYR A 113 -15.05 -2.31 4.36
C TYR A 113 -13.72 -1.64 4.74
N ALA A 114 -12.81 -1.59 3.77
CA ALA A 114 -11.60 -0.79 3.84
C ALA A 114 -11.24 -0.23 2.47
N VAL A 115 -10.70 0.98 2.44
CA VAL A 115 -10.20 1.66 1.25
C VAL A 115 -8.71 1.91 1.40
N LEU A 116 -7.94 1.53 0.39
CA LEU A 116 -6.49 1.58 0.40
C LEU A 116 -5.96 2.35 -0.82
N LEU A 117 -4.90 3.12 -0.60
CA LEU A 117 -4.05 3.67 -1.64
C LEU A 117 -3.01 2.62 -2.04
N ALA A 118 -3.04 2.20 -3.31
CA ALA A 118 -2.04 1.30 -3.89
C ALA A 118 -1.00 2.09 -4.71
N THR A 119 0.27 1.95 -4.34
CA THR A 119 1.42 2.54 -5.05
C THR A 119 2.42 1.46 -5.47
N GLN A 120 3.30 1.80 -6.41
CA GLN A 120 4.38 0.92 -6.83
C GLN A 120 5.25 0.54 -5.62
N SER A 121 5.38 -0.76 -5.32
CA SER A 121 6.38 -1.19 -4.36
C SER A 121 7.76 -1.12 -5.03
N THR A 122 8.68 -0.37 -4.45
CA THR A 122 10.09 -0.37 -4.84
C THR A 122 10.82 -1.50 -4.10
N PRO A 123 11.80 -2.16 -4.73
CA PRO A 123 12.62 -3.18 -4.06
C PRO A 123 13.58 -2.65 -3.00
N ALA A 124 13.59 -1.34 -2.74
CA ALA A 124 14.65 -0.69 -1.99
C ALA A 124 14.37 -0.69 -0.49
N GLY A 125 15.08 -1.55 0.25
CA GLY A 125 15.42 -1.29 1.65
C GLY A 125 14.54 -1.93 2.74
N ALA A 126 13.50 -2.67 2.41
CA ALA A 126 12.88 -3.55 3.40
C ALA A 126 13.59 -4.89 3.36
N GLU A 127 14.23 -5.27 4.47
CA GLU A 127 14.76 -6.61 4.80
C GLU A 127 13.62 -7.66 4.91
N GLY A 128 12.67 -7.60 3.99
CA GLY A 128 11.59 -8.55 3.82
C GLY A 128 11.75 -9.14 2.43
N THR A 129 11.99 -10.45 2.39
CA THR A 129 11.98 -11.25 1.17
C THR A 129 10.79 -10.85 0.30
N PHE A 130 11.05 -10.15 -0.82
CA PHE A 130 10.01 -9.95 -1.82
C PHE A 130 9.46 -11.34 -2.17
N PRO A 131 8.13 -11.52 -2.17
CA PRO A 131 7.56 -12.84 -2.41
C PRO A 131 8.13 -13.40 -3.69
N VAL A 132 8.62 -14.64 -3.60
CA VAL A 132 9.19 -15.37 -4.72
C VAL A 132 8.17 -15.33 -5.85
N VAL A 133 8.56 -14.73 -6.96
CA VAL A 133 7.71 -14.66 -8.14
C VAL A 133 7.57 -16.08 -8.67
N GLU A 134 6.34 -16.57 -8.79
CA GLU A 134 6.11 -17.92 -9.31
C GLU A 134 6.74 -18.09 -10.71
N PRO A 135 7.27 -19.29 -11.02
CA PRO A 135 7.81 -19.58 -12.34
C PRO A 135 6.80 -19.23 -13.44
N GLY A 136 7.21 -18.40 -14.40
CA GLY A 136 6.37 -17.97 -15.52
C GLY A 136 5.64 -16.63 -15.34
N LEU A 137 5.68 -16.01 -14.14
CA LEU A 137 5.20 -14.64 -13.95
C LEU A 137 6.27 -13.60 -14.33
N GLN A 138 5.88 -12.66 -15.20
CA GLN A 138 6.74 -11.56 -15.59
C GLN A 138 6.51 -10.33 -14.69
N ARG A 139 7.55 -9.88 -13.99
CA ARG A 139 7.48 -8.67 -13.18
C ARG A 139 7.31 -7.43 -14.08
N ARG A 140 6.31 -6.62 -13.79
CA ARG A 140 5.97 -5.39 -14.52
C ARG A 140 5.71 -4.26 -13.52
N LEU A 141 5.87 -3.02 -13.98
CA LEU A 141 5.53 -1.84 -13.18
C LEU A 141 4.02 -1.71 -13.04
N LEU A 142 3.55 -1.23 -11.89
CA LEU A 142 2.14 -0.98 -11.57
C LEU A 142 1.45 -0.12 -12.62
N ARG A 143 2.17 0.86 -13.20
CA ARG A 143 1.70 1.70 -14.31
C ARG A 143 1.14 0.91 -15.50
N ASN A 144 1.67 -0.29 -15.75
CA ASN A 144 1.21 -1.14 -16.85
C ASN A 144 -0.15 -1.76 -16.52
N LEU A 145 -0.37 -2.15 -15.25
CA LEU A 145 -1.68 -2.61 -14.78
C LEU A 145 -2.70 -1.46 -14.78
N VAL A 146 -2.30 -0.29 -14.29
CA VAL A 146 -3.13 0.93 -14.31
C VAL A 146 -3.57 1.24 -15.73
N SER A 147 -2.62 1.35 -16.67
CA SER A 147 -2.90 1.64 -18.08
C SER A 147 -3.82 0.60 -18.71
N TYR A 148 -3.59 -0.69 -18.42
CA TYR A 148 -4.43 -1.78 -18.90
C TYR A 148 -5.89 -1.64 -18.41
N LEU A 149 -6.09 -1.39 -17.11
CA LEU A 149 -7.41 -1.25 -16.52
C LEU A 149 -8.13 0.02 -17.01
N LYS A 150 -7.41 1.13 -17.16
CA LYS A 150 -7.93 2.36 -17.79
C LYS A 150 -8.41 2.10 -19.21
N GLN A 151 -7.58 1.44 -20.04
CA GLN A 151 -7.94 1.11 -21.42
C GLN A 151 -9.14 0.17 -21.50
N LYS A 152 -9.25 -0.78 -20.56
CA LYS A 152 -10.41 -1.67 -20.46
C LYS A 152 -11.64 -1.03 -19.82
N GLN A 153 -11.54 0.23 -19.37
CA GLN A 153 -12.58 0.94 -18.62
C GLN A 153 -13.18 0.06 -17.51
N ALA A 154 -12.30 -0.58 -16.75
CA ALA A 154 -12.69 -1.56 -15.75
C ALA A 154 -11.81 -1.50 -14.51
N ALA A 155 -12.36 -1.88 -13.36
CA ALA A 155 -11.61 -2.23 -12.16
C ALA A 155 -11.26 -3.73 -12.17
N GLY A 156 -10.11 -4.08 -11.60
CA GLY A 156 -9.78 -5.47 -11.29
C GLY A 156 -10.64 -5.99 -10.16
N VAL A 157 -11.04 -7.26 -10.19
CA VAL A 157 -11.89 -7.87 -9.17
C VAL A 157 -11.27 -9.18 -8.69
N ILE A 158 -11.23 -9.34 -7.37
CA ILE A 158 -10.74 -10.54 -6.66
C ILE A 158 -11.79 -10.94 -5.63
N SER A 159 -12.22 -12.20 -5.69
CA SER A 159 -13.04 -12.81 -4.64
C SER A 159 -12.14 -13.31 -3.51
N LEU A 160 -12.52 -13.00 -2.27
CA LEU A 160 -11.81 -13.37 -1.05
C LEU A 160 -12.65 -14.36 -0.22
N PRO A 161 -12.03 -15.40 0.36
CA PRO A 161 -10.60 -15.72 0.31
C PRO A 161 -10.14 -16.24 -1.06
N VAL A 162 -8.87 -15.95 -1.41
CA VAL A 162 -8.29 -16.35 -2.69
C VAL A 162 -8.17 -17.88 -2.76
N GLY A 163 -8.78 -18.50 -3.77
CA GLY A 163 -8.84 -19.97 -3.91
C GLY A 163 -10.18 -20.59 -3.50
N GLY A 164 -11.14 -19.79 -3.05
CA GLY A 164 -12.50 -20.21 -2.70
C GLY A 164 -12.67 -20.44 -1.20
N ALA A 165 -13.90 -20.27 -0.71
CA ALA A 165 -14.23 -20.47 0.70
C ALA A 165 -14.18 -21.96 1.07
N LYS A 166 -13.26 -22.35 1.97
CA LYS A 166 -13.27 -23.66 2.61
C LYS A 166 -13.80 -23.51 4.04
N GLY A 167 -15.11 -23.32 4.19
CA GLY A 167 -15.77 -23.32 5.49
C GLY A 167 -16.61 -22.08 5.77
N ARG A 168 -16.81 -21.78 7.05
CA ARG A 168 -17.63 -20.68 7.59
C ARG A 168 -16.82 -19.38 7.70
N ASP A 169 -15.94 -19.12 6.74
CA ASP A 169 -15.05 -17.97 6.75
C ASP A 169 -15.76 -16.73 6.19
N SER A 170 -15.37 -15.57 6.72
CA SER A 170 -15.79 -14.27 6.20
C SER A 170 -15.40 -14.15 4.73
N THR A 171 -16.37 -14.00 3.83
CA THR A 171 -16.11 -13.75 2.40
C THR A 171 -16.13 -12.25 2.12
N GLY A 172 -15.59 -11.88 0.95
CA GLY A 172 -15.64 -10.51 0.49
C GLY A 172 -15.10 -10.34 -0.91
N MET A 173 -15.13 -9.10 -1.37
CA MET A 173 -14.70 -8.70 -2.70
C MET A 173 -13.67 -7.58 -2.58
N LEU A 174 -12.59 -7.71 -3.34
CA LEU A 174 -11.60 -6.65 -3.55
C LEU A 174 -11.74 -6.10 -4.97
N TYR A 175 -11.88 -4.79 -5.05
CA TYR A 175 -11.98 -4.01 -6.28
C TYR A 175 -10.75 -3.13 -6.41
N ALA A 176 -9.99 -3.32 -7.48
CA ALA A 176 -8.79 -2.56 -7.80
C ALA A 176 -9.10 -1.53 -8.88
N PHE A 177 -9.41 -0.30 -8.47
CA PHE A 177 -9.77 0.79 -9.37
C PHE A 177 -8.54 1.50 -9.91
N PRO A 178 -8.40 1.65 -11.25
CA PRO A 178 -7.48 2.63 -11.79
C PRO A 178 -7.97 4.06 -11.46
N PRO A 179 -7.14 5.10 -11.67
CA PRO A 179 -7.57 6.49 -11.52
C PRO A 179 -8.80 6.78 -12.39
N CYS A 180 -9.92 7.07 -11.74
CA CYS A 180 -11.23 7.39 -12.32
C CYS A 180 -12.01 8.34 -11.39
N GLU A 181 -13.19 8.80 -11.79
CA GLU A 181 -14.01 9.72 -10.96
C GLU A 181 -14.36 9.12 -9.60
N PHE A 182 -14.74 7.83 -9.56
CA PHE A 182 -15.03 7.12 -8.32
C PHE A 182 -13.82 7.06 -7.38
N SER A 183 -12.64 6.66 -7.89
CA SER A 183 -11.45 6.51 -7.05
C SER A 183 -10.94 7.84 -6.49
N GLN A 184 -11.11 8.94 -7.24
CA GLN A 184 -10.65 10.28 -6.83
C GLN A 184 -11.35 10.78 -5.56
N GLN A 185 -12.56 10.30 -5.26
CA GLN A 185 -13.31 10.69 -4.06
C GLN A 185 -12.55 10.32 -2.77
N TYR A 186 -11.77 9.24 -2.78
CA TYR A 186 -10.99 8.78 -1.63
C TYR A 186 -9.60 9.43 -1.53
N LEU A 187 -9.18 10.17 -2.56
CA LEU A 187 -7.85 10.78 -2.65
C LEU A 187 -7.86 12.29 -2.39
N GLN A 188 -8.97 12.85 -1.91
CA GLN A 188 -9.12 14.28 -1.67
C GLN A 188 -8.09 14.83 -0.67
N SER A 189 -7.78 14.07 0.38
CA SER A 189 -6.74 14.43 1.35
C SER A 189 -5.34 14.46 0.72
N ALA A 190 -5.02 13.48 -0.14
CA ALA A 190 -3.78 13.43 -0.87
C ALA A 190 -3.66 14.60 -1.87
N LEU A 191 -4.73 14.87 -2.63
CA LEU A 191 -4.83 15.99 -3.56
C LEU A 191 -4.68 17.34 -2.87
N ARG A 192 -5.32 17.53 -1.70
CA ARG A 192 -5.16 18.76 -0.90
C ARG A 192 -3.72 18.96 -0.44
N THR A 193 -3.03 17.87 -0.12
CA THR A 193 -1.67 17.91 0.42
C THR A 193 -0.62 18.12 -0.68
N LEU A 194 -0.78 17.44 -1.82
CA LEU A 194 0.21 17.39 -2.90
C LEU A 194 -0.12 18.33 -4.08
N GLY A 195 -1.35 18.83 -4.16
CA GLY A 195 -1.88 19.62 -5.28
C GLY A 195 -2.19 18.80 -6.55
N LYS A 196 -1.35 17.80 -6.86
CA LYS A 196 -1.51 16.89 -8.01
C LYS A 196 -1.00 15.49 -7.70
N LEU A 197 -1.59 14.49 -8.36
CA LEU A 197 -1.17 13.09 -8.27
C LEU A 197 -0.52 12.65 -9.58
N GLU A 198 0.76 12.97 -9.74
CA GLU A 198 1.53 12.60 -10.94
C GLU A 198 1.98 11.14 -10.93
N GLU A 199 2.11 10.55 -9.74
CA GLU A 199 2.52 9.16 -9.61
C GLU A 199 1.38 8.20 -9.92
N GLU A 200 1.77 7.07 -10.52
CA GLU A 200 0.87 5.99 -10.88
C GLU A 200 0.36 5.28 -9.63
N HIS A 201 -0.95 5.31 -9.46
CA HIS A 201 -1.63 4.81 -8.27
C HIS A 201 -2.93 4.11 -8.63
N MET A 202 -3.45 3.37 -7.65
CA MET A 202 -4.76 2.74 -7.70
C MET A 202 -5.47 2.92 -6.36
N VAL A 203 -6.79 2.84 -6.38
CA VAL A 203 -7.59 2.74 -5.15
C VAL A 203 -8.12 1.32 -5.05
N ILE A 204 -7.86 0.68 -3.91
CA ILE A 204 -8.34 -0.66 -3.62
C ILE A 204 -9.49 -0.52 -2.64
N VAL A 205 -10.66 -1.06 -2.99
CA VAL A 205 -11.81 -1.15 -2.09
C VAL A 205 -12.00 -2.62 -1.74
N ILE A 206 -12.00 -2.93 -0.45
CA ILE A 206 -12.31 -4.26 0.06
C ILE A 206 -13.63 -4.16 0.80
N VAL A 207 -14.60 -4.98 0.42
CA VAL A 207 -15.89 -5.08 1.09
C VAL A 207 -16.07 -6.52 1.56
N LYS A 208 -16.39 -6.69 2.84
CA LYS A 208 -16.83 -7.94 3.42
C LYS A 208 -18.29 -8.19 3.06
N ASP A 209 -18.63 -9.42 2.69
CA ASP A 209 -20.03 -9.78 2.49
C ASP A 209 -20.77 -9.73 3.83
N THR A 210 -21.97 -9.15 3.80
CA THR A 210 -22.89 -9.21 4.93
C THR A 210 -23.50 -10.60 4.97
N ALA A 211 -23.30 -11.32 6.08
CA ALA A 211 -23.93 -12.61 6.35
C ALA A 211 -25.42 -12.44 6.64
#